data_AF-A0A2D4KUD0-F1
#
_entry.id   AF-A0A2D4KUD0-F1
#
_cell.length_a   1.000
_cell.length_b   1.000
_cell.length_c   1.000
_cell.angle_alpha   90.00
_cell.angle_beta   90.00
_cell.angle_gamma   90.00
#
_symmetry.space_group_name_H-M   'P 1'
#
loop_
_entity.id
_entity.type
_entity.pdbx_description
1 polymer ?
#
loop_
_entity_poly.entity_id
_entity_poly.type
_entity_poly.pdbx_seq_one_letter_code
_entity_poly.pdbx_strand_id
1 'polypeptide(L)'
;ENLDENRSRAQLANIKAKHEKYLADMDELFSQVDEKRKKRDIPDYLCGKISFELMREPCITPSGITYDRKDIEEHLQRVGHFDPVTRSPLTQDQLIPNLAMKEVIDAFI
;
A
#
# COMPACT_ATOMS: atom_id res chain seq x y z
N GLU A 1 -53.03 -34.16 10.15
CA GLU A 1 -52.31 -34.04 8.87
C GLU A 1 -51.81 -32.61 8.60
N ASN A 2 -52.65 -31.57 8.64
CA ASN A 2 -52.24 -30.17 8.38
C ASN A 2 -51.10 -29.58 9.25
N LEU A 3 -50.93 -30.04 10.50
CA LEU A 3 -49.91 -29.51 11.42
C LEU A 3 -48.49 -29.97 11.06
N ASP A 4 -48.34 -31.20 10.59
CA ASP A 4 -47.04 -31.80 10.31
C ASP A 4 -46.50 -31.35 8.93
N GLU A 5 -47.39 -31.16 7.97
CA GLU A 5 -47.09 -30.52 6.68
C GLU A 5 -46.66 -29.05 6.86
N ASN A 6 -47.34 -28.30 7.72
CA ASN A 6 -46.96 -26.92 8.04
C ASN A 6 -45.60 -26.84 8.74
N ARG A 7 -45.32 -27.77 9.65
CA ARG A 7 -44.00 -27.86 10.32
C ARG A 7 -42.88 -28.20 9.34
N SER A 8 -43.15 -29.11 8.41
CA SER A 8 -42.20 -29.49 7.35
C SER A 8 -41.93 -28.35 6.37
N ARG A 9 -42.97 -27.58 5.97
CA ARG A 9 -42.82 -26.38 5.14
C ARG A 9 -42.00 -25.29 5.83
N ALA A 10 -42.23 -25.07 7.13
CA ALA A 10 -41.46 -24.10 7.92
C ALA A 10 -39.98 -24.50 8.04
N GLN A 11 -39.68 -25.79 8.20
CA GLN A 11 -38.31 -26.31 8.20
C GLN A 11 -37.63 -26.12 6.84
N LEU A 12 -38.30 -26.44 5.73
CA LEU A 12 -37.79 -26.22 4.38
C LEU A 12 -37.50 -24.74 4.10
N ALA A 13 -38.38 -23.83 4.54
CA ALA A 13 -38.16 -22.40 4.42
C ALA A 13 -36.92 -21.93 5.21
N ASN A 14 -36.76 -22.42 6.44
CA ASN A 14 -35.59 -22.12 7.26
C ASN A 14 -34.29 -22.65 6.65
N ILE A 15 -34.30 -23.85 6.06
CA ILE A 15 -33.13 -24.43 5.39
C ILE A 15 -32.75 -23.60 4.16
N LYS A 16 -33.74 -23.21 3.34
CA LYS A 16 -33.52 -22.35 2.17
C LYS A 16 -32.96 -20.98 2.56
N ALA A 17 -33.54 -20.33 3.56
CA ALA A 17 -33.06 -19.04 4.05
C ALA A 17 -31.63 -19.13 4.62
N LYS A 18 -31.30 -20.21 5.34
CA LYS A 18 -29.92 -20.46 5.80
C LYS A 18 -28.96 -20.68 4.62
N HIS A 19 -29.36 -21.45 3.61
CA HIS A 19 -28.53 -21.71 2.44
C HIS A 19 -28.25 -20.43 1.65
N GLU A 20 -29.27 -19.60 1.41
CA GLU A 20 -29.13 -18.30 0.75
C GLU A 20 -28.21 -17.37 1.53
N LYS A 21 -28.35 -17.32 2.87
CA LYS A 21 -27.44 -16.58 3.73
C LYS A 21 -26.00 -17.07 3.60
N TYR A 22 -25.77 -18.39 3.66
CA TYR A 22 -24.41 -18.94 3.55
C TYR A 22 -23.79 -18.68 2.17
N LEU A 23 -24.58 -18.70 1.09
CA LEU A 23 -24.10 -18.33 -0.24
C LEU A 23 -23.69 -16.85 -0.29
N ALA A 24 -24.53 -15.95 0.22
CA ALA A 24 -24.20 -14.53 0.30
C ALA A 24 -22.96 -14.26 1.16
N ASP A 25 -22.84 -14.90 2.33
CA ASP A 25 -21.66 -14.79 3.20
C ASP A 25 -20.39 -15.30 2.50
N MET A 26 -20.50 -16.36 1.69
CA MET A 26 -19.38 -16.88 0.91
C MET A 26 -18.96 -15.93 -0.22
N ASP A 27 -19.91 -15.42 -0.99
CA ASP A 27 -19.65 -14.46 -2.05
C ASP A 27 -19.00 -13.19 -1.50
N GLU A 28 -19.49 -12.69 -0.36
CA GLU A 28 -18.91 -11.55 0.34
C GLU A 28 -17.48 -11.83 0.82
N LEU A 29 -17.22 -13.02 1.37
CA LEU A 29 -15.88 -13.42 1.80
C LEU A 29 -14.88 -13.42 0.63
N PHE A 30 -15.27 -13.96 -0.53
CA PHE A 30 -14.42 -13.95 -1.72
C PHE A 30 -14.23 -12.54 -2.27
N SER A 31 -15.31 -11.73 -2.31
CA SER A 31 -15.26 -10.33 -2.73
C SER A 31 -14.28 -9.51 -1.88
N GLN A 32 -14.30 -9.65 -0.56
CA GLN A 32 -13.37 -8.95 0.35
C GLN A 32 -11.91 -9.33 0.11
N VAL A 33 -11.64 -10.59 -0.20
CA VAL A 33 -10.28 -11.07 -0.50
C VAL A 33 -9.81 -10.53 -1.84
N ASP A 34 -10.68 -10.49 -2.85
CA ASP A 34 -10.35 -9.96 -4.17
C ASP A 34 -10.10 -8.45 -4.13
N GLU A 35 -10.88 -7.68 -3.37
CA GLU A 35 -10.61 -6.25 -3.12
C GLU A 35 -9.23 -6.02 -2.47
N LYS A 36 -8.84 -6.87 -1.50
CA LYS A 36 -7.51 -6.81 -0.87
C LYS A 36 -6.37 -7.29 -1.78
N ARG A 37 -6.69 -8.09 -2.81
CA ARG A 37 -5.74 -8.59 -3.81
C ARG A 37 -5.59 -7.66 -5.00
N LYS A 38 -6.50 -6.70 -5.20
CA LYS A 38 -6.28 -5.62 -6.18
C LYS A 38 -4.93 -4.98 -5.88
N LYS A 39 -4.12 -4.80 -6.93
CA LYS A 39 -2.76 -4.27 -6.91
C LYS A 39 -2.69 -3.15 -5.87
N ARG A 40 -1.89 -3.34 -4.82
CA ARG A 40 -1.67 -2.31 -3.80
C ARG A 40 -1.02 -1.13 -4.49
N ASP A 41 -1.68 0.02 -4.46
CA ASP A 41 -1.05 1.27 -4.85
C ASP A 41 0.12 1.53 -3.90
N ILE A 42 1.30 1.81 -4.47
CA ILE A 42 2.49 2.11 -3.69
C ILE A 42 2.25 3.46 -3.02
N PRO A 43 2.31 3.56 -1.67
CA PRO A 43 2.10 4.83 -1.01
C PRO A 43 3.15 5.88 -1.43
N ASP A 44 2.70 7.08 -1.81
CA ASP A 44 3.56 8.18 -2.31
C ASP A 44 4.69 8.59 -1.36
N TYR A 45 4.55 8.33 -0.06
CA TYR A 45 5.59 8.60 0.94
C TYR A 45 6.74 7.58 0.92
N LEU A 46 6.56 6.44 0.25
CA LEU A 46 7.63 5.48 -0.04
C LEU A 46 8.29 5.76 -1.39
N CYS A 47 7.75 6.69 -2.18
CA CYS A 47 8.28 7.08 -3.47
C CYS A 47 9.24 8.27 -3.36
N GLY A 48 10.30 8.21 -4.16
CA GLY A 48 11.28 9.29 -4.28
C GLY A 48 10.65 10.54 -4.91
N LYS A 49 11.10 11.73 -4.51
CA LYS A 49 10.59 13.01 -5.05
C LYS A 49 11.12 13.37 -6.44
N ILE A 50 12.01 12.54 -7.00
CA ILE A 50 12.57 12.70 -8.35
C ILE A 50 12.05 11.58 -9.27
N SER A 51 12.26 10.32 -8.91
CA SER A 51 11.81 9.17 -9.71
C SER A 51 10.30 8.96 -9.68
N PHE A 52 9.60 9.40 -8.63
CA PHE A 52 8.19 9.04 -8.36
C PHE A 52 7.95 7.52 -8.29
N GLU A 53 9.01 6.75 -8.06
CA GLU A 53 8.99 5.30 -7.89
C GLU A 53 9.44 4.93 -6.47
N LEU A 54 9.16 3.69 -6.07
CA LEU A 54 9.57 3.15 -4.78
C LEU A 54 11.09 3.26 -4.59
N MET A 55 11.51 3.90 -3.51
CA MET A 55 12.94 4.11 -3.24
C MET A 55 13.64 2.78 -2.91
N ARG A 56 14.77 2.51 -3.54
CA ARG A 56 15.61 1.34 -3.23
C ARG A 56 16.60 1.63 -2.11
N GLU A 57 17.22 2.81 -2.20
CA GLU A 57 18.23 3.30 -1.27
C GLU A 57 17.81 4.69 -0.75
N PRO A 58 16.88 4.76 0.21
CA PRO A 58 16.40 6.04 0.71
C PRO A 58 17.52 6.77 1.46
N CYS A 59 17.76 8.03 1.09
CA CYS A 59 18.66 8.95 1.78
C CYS A 59 17.97 10.29 2.06
N ILE A 60 18.27 10.87 3.21
CA ILE A 60 17.67 12.11 3.69
C ILE A 60 18.64 13.29 3.59
N THR A 61 18.15 14.44 3.14
CA THR A 61 18.89 15.70 3.10
C THR A 61 18.77 16.45 4.44
N PRO A 62 19.63 17.44 4.73
CA PRO A 62 19.48 18.30 5.91
C PRO A 62 18.16 19.07 5.96
N SER A 63 17.49 19.24 4.83
CA SER A 63 16.12 19.79 4.75
C SER A 63 15.03 18.82 5.22
N GLY A 64 15.39 17.58 5.58
CA GLY A 64 14.47 16.55 6.04
C GLY A 64 13.74 15.80 4.92
N ILE A 65 14.17 15.97 3.67
CA ILE A 65 13.50 15.35 2.51
C ILE A 65 14.24 14.08 2.12
N THR A 66 13.48 13.01 1.92
CA THR A 66 14.03 11.71 1.51
C THR A 66 13.88 11.51 0.00
N TYR A 67 14.96 11.05 -0.62
CA TYR A 67 15.07 10.72 -2.04
C TYR A 67 15.64 9.31 -2.20
N ASP A 68 15.53 8.74 -3.39
CA ASP A 68 16.40 7.63 -3.76
C ASP A 68 17.81 8.18 -4.01
N ARG A 69 18.83 7.51 -3.45
CA ARG A 69 20.24 7.87 -3.56
C ARG A 69 20.66 8.13 -5.00
N LYS A 70 20.32 7.24 -5.92
CA LYS A 70 20.76 7.35 -7.31
C LYS A 70 20.25 8.64 -7.95
N ASP A 71 18.98 8.96 -7.71
CA ASP A 71 18.32 10.10 -8.33
C ASP A 71 18.86 11.43 -7.79
N ILE A 72 19.06 11.52 -6.46
CA ILE A 72 19.58 12.76 -5.86
C ILE A 72 21.06 12.97 -6.19
N GLU A 73 21.86 11.91 -6.28
CA GLU A 73 23.26 12.01 -6.71
C GLU A 73 23.36 12.46 -8.17
N GLU A 74 22.51 11.92 -9.05
CA GLU A 74 22.42 12.36 -10.45
C GLU A 74 22.00 13.84 -10.56
N HIS A 75 21.03 14.28 -9.76
CA HIS A 75 20.62 15.69 -9.70
C HIS A 75 21.76 16.59 -9.26
N LEU A 76 22.48 16.23 -8.19
CA LEU A 76 23.59 17.03 -7.68
C LEU A 76 24.74 17.13 -8.70
N GLN A 77 24.96 16.09 -9.51
CA GLN A 77 26.00 16.07 -10.53
C GLN A 77 25.61 16.79 -11.83
N ARG A 78 24.34 16.70 -12.26
CA ARG A 78 23.89 17.19 -13.58
C ARG A 78 23.16 18.51 -13.55
N VAL A 79 22.42 18.80 -12.47
CA VAL A 79 21.51 19.95 -12.37
C VAL A 79 22.14 21.03 -11.48
N GLY A 80 22.64 20.64 -10.30
CA GLY A 80 23.40 21.54 -9.45
C GLY A 80 23.32 21.20 -7.96
N HIS A 81 24.17 21.89 -7.18
CA HIS A 81 24.37 21.67 -5.74
C HIS A 81 23.30 22.32 -4.87
N PHE A 82 22.05 21.92 -5.05
CA PHE A 82 20.91 22.39 -4.27
C PHE A 82 19.85 21.30 -4.12
N ASP A 83 19.11 21.31 -3.01
CA ASP A 83 17.98 20.43 -2.75
C ASP A 83 16.86 20.66 -3.79
N PRO A 84 16.38 19.62 -4.51
CA PRO A 84 15.39 19.79 -5.58
C PRO A 84 14.10 20.49 -5.15
N VAL A 85 13.68 20.30 -3.89
CA VAL A 85 12.41 20.78 -3.37
C VAL A 85 12.59 22.11 -2.66
N THR A 86 13.53 22.21 -1.70
CA THR A 86 13.69 23.42 -0.89
C THR A 86 14.59 24.46 -1.55
N ARG A 87 15.37 24.07 -2.56
CA ARG A 87 16.42 24.88 -3.20
C ARG A 87 17.52 25.34 -2.24
N SER A 88 17.60 24.74 -1.05
CA SER A 88 18.70 24.99 -0.12
C SER A 88 20.01 24.43 -0.68
N PRO A 89 21.18 25.03 -0.40
CA PRO A 89 22.46 24.47 -0.80
C PRO A 89 22.62 23.04 -0.30
N LEU A 90 23.00 22.13 -1.20
CA LEU A 90 23.12 20.70 -0.90
C LEU A 90 24.32 20.12 -1.63
N THR A 91 25.09 19.30 -0.94
CA THR A 91 26.23 18.55 -1.49
C THR A 91 26.10 17.06 -1.19
N GLN A 92 26.78 16.22 -1.95
CA GLN A 92 26.62 14.75 -1.86
C GLN A 92 27.03 14.19 -0.49
N ASP A 93 28.04 14.79 0.16
CA ASP A 93 28.51 14.44 1.50
C ASP A 93 27.48 14.70 2.61
N GLN A 94 26.45 15.51 2.33
CA GLN A 94 25.37 15.81 3.26
C GLN A 94 24.23 14.79 3.18
N LEU A 95 24.29 13.83 2.24
CA LEU A 95 23.27 12.79 2.09
C LEU A 95 23.43 11.70 3.14
N ILE A 96 22.50 11.65 4.09
CA ILE A 96 22.52 10.66 5.17
C ILE A 96 21.65 9.46 4.78
N PRO A 97 22.12 8.21 4.89
CA PRO A 97 21.27 7.03 4.68
C PRO A 97 20.07 7.04 5.63
N ASN A 98 18.85 6.93 5.10
CA ASN A 98 17.63 6.88 5.91
C ASN A 98 17.27 5.42 6.24
N LEU A 99 17.96 4.86 7.24
CA LEU A 99 17.83 3.45 7.62
C LEU A 99 16.40 3.10 8.07
N ALA A 100 15.72 4.01 8.76
CA ALA A 100 14.33 3.80 9.19
C ALA A 100 13.39 3.66 7.98
N MET A 101 13.52 4.55 6.99
CA MET A 101 12.73 4.42 5.76
C MET A 101 13.11 3.18 4.96
N LYS A 102 14.38 2.76 5.00
CA LYS A 102 14.81 1.51 4.37
C LYS A 102 14.07 0.30 4.97
N GLU A 103 14.00 0.20 6.30
CA GLU A 103 13.24 -0.85 6.99
C GLU A 103 11.74 -0.80 6.66
N VAL A 104 11.14 0.39 6.62
CA VAL A 104 9.71 0.56 6.25
C VAL A 104 9.44 0.07 4.83
N ILE A 105 10.32 0.41 3.89
CA ILE A 105 10.19 -0.02 2.49
C ILE A 105 10.41 -1.52 2.36
N ASP A 106 11.43 -2.06 3.02
CA ASP A 106 11.73 -3.50 2.98
C ASP A 106 10.60 -4.33 3.62
N ALA A 107 9.89 -3.79 4.61
CA ALA A 107 8.69 -4.42 5.18
C ALA A 107 7.44 -4.28 4.30
N PHE A 108 7.44 -3.33 3.35
CA PHE A 108 6.33 -3.11 2.41
C PHE A 108 6.40 -4.06 1.20
N ILE A 109 7.61 -4.39 0.75
CA ILE A 109 7.90 -5.33 -0.36
C ILE A 109 7.58 -6.76 0.07
#